data_AF-A0A5P1E3X3-F1
#
_entry.id   AF-A0A5P1E3X3-F1
#
_cell.length_a   1.000
_cell.length_b   1.000
_cell.length_c   1.000
_cell.angle_alpha   90.00
_cell.angle_beta   90.00
_cell.angle_gamma   90.00
#
_symmetry.space_group_name_H-M   'P 1'
#
loop_
_entity.id
_entity.type
_entity.pdbx_description
1 polymer ?
#
loop_
_entity_poly.entity_id
_entity_poly.type
_entity_poly.pdbx_seq_one_letter_code
_entity_poly.pdbx_strand_id
1 'polypeptide(L)'
;MARSPRVSTPRRTSPRYKSTSPEPGPIRRWLKAALFAAAVALPLAVLHKAAVPISPPPRSFDQLLAVGDSPEIDRARSEGEGFDPEDEQIRLESVLKEAAMEDKTVILTTLNEAWASPNSVLDIFIESFRIGEGTRNLLDHLVMVALDKKAYDRCISVHPYCFSLVTEGVDFSGEKVFMTDGYLKMMWRRIDFLRVVLEMGYNFIFTDTDIMLSAKSICTISIPDGAFFR
;
A
#
# COMPACT_ATOMS: atom_id res chain seq x y z
N MET A 1 -27.91 58.32 50.95
CA MET A 1 -26.70 58.75 50.21
C MET A 1 -27.03 58.77 48.73
N ALA A 2 -27.02 59.95 48.13
CA ALA A 2 -27.29 60.16 46.70
C ALA A 2 -26.14 59.62 45.83
N ARG A 3 -26.47 59.01 44.68
CA ARG A 3 -25.54 58.88 43.56
C ARG A 3 -26.27 59.18 42.25
N SER A 4 -25.57 60.01 41.47
CA SER A 4 -25.99 60.77 40.30
C SER A 4 -26.58 59.94 39.15
N PRO A 5 -27.41 60.57 38.28
CA PRO A 5 -27.99 59.94 37.11
C PRO A 5 -26.98 59.85 35.97
N ARG A 6 -26.97 58.72 35.25
CA ARG A 6 -26.11 58.49 34.09
C ARG A 6 -26.89 58.87 32.82
N VAL A 7 -26.59 60.05 32.28
CA VAL A 7 -27.09 60.56 31.00
C VAL A 7 -26.45 59.77 29.86
N SER A 8 -27.25 59.08 29.06
CA SER A 8 -26.83 58.43 27.81
C SER A 8 -27.14 59.34 26.61
N THR A 9 -26.11 59.70 25.85
CA THR A 9 -26.14 60.59 24.70
C THR A 9 -26.85 59.97 23.47
N PRO A 10 -27.49 60.77 22.58
CA PRO A 10 -28.19 60.25 21.42
C PRO A 10 -27.24 59.87 20.28
N ARG A 11 -27.55 58.76 19.62
CA ARG A 11 -26.81 58.14 18.51
C ARG A 11 -26.94 58.99 17.24
N ARG A 12 -25.83 59.57 16.78
CA ARG A 12 -25.72 60.39 15.56
C ARG A 12 -25.82 59.49 14.32
N THR A 13 -26.91 59.61 13.54
CA THR A 13 -27.04 58.94 12.24
C THR A 13 -26.22 59.68 11.19
N SER A 14 -25.23 59.00 10.59
CA SER A 14 -24.39 59.54 9.52
C SER A 14 -25.09 59.40 8.15
N PRO A 15 -25.05 60.41 7.26
CA PRO A 15 -25.65 60.30 5.95
C PRO A 15 -24.85 59.34 5.06
N ARG A 16 -25.57 58.44 4.39
CA ARG A 16 -25.02 57.42 3.49
C ARG A 16 -24.57 58.07 2.18
N TYR A 17 -23.28 58.37 2.06
CA TYR A 17 -22.64 58.80 0.81
C TYR A 17 -22.62 57.61 -0.16
N LYS A 18 -23.44 57.65 -1.22
CA LYS A 18 -23.34 56.70 -2.35
C LYS A 18 -22.11 57.08 -3.16
N SER A 19 -21.00 56.36 -2.96
CA SER A 19 -19.86 56.42 -3.88
C SER A 19 -20.20 55.62 -5.14
N THR A 20 -20.63 56.31 -6.19
CA THR A 20 -20.58 55.78 -7.55
C THR A 20 -19.11 55.66 -7.94
N SER A 21 -18.59 54.42 -7.88
CA SER A 21 -17.26 54.12 -8.40
C SER A 21 -17.31 54.19 -9.94
N PRO A 22 -16.30 54.79 -10.61
CA PRO A 22 -16.28 54.84 -12.06
C PRO A 22 -16.11 53.43 -12.63
N GLU A 23 -17.05 53.03 -13.49
CA GLU A 23 -17.03 51.77 -14.21
C GLU A 23 -15.66 51.56 -14.88
N PRO A 24 -14.99 50.41 -14.67
CA PRO A 24 -13.74 50.12 -15.36
C PRO A 24 -13.95 50.18 -16.87
N GLY A 25 -13.28 51.12 -17.53
CA GLY A 25 -13.26 51.22 -18.98
C GLY A 25 -12.89 49.87 -19.63
N PRO A 26 -13.32 49.62 -20.87
CA PRO A 26 -13.21 48.31 -21.53
C PRO A 26 -11.79 47.76 -21.48
N ILE A 27 -10.78 48.62 -21.65
CA ILE A 27 -9.36 48.27 -21.59
C ILE A 27 -8.96 47.67 -20.24
N ARG A 28 -9.45 48.21 -19.12
CA ARG A 28 -9.13 47.70 -17.77
C ARG A 28 -9.81 46.36 -17.50
N ARG A 29 -10.98 46.12 -18.11
CA ARG A 29 -11.67 44.82 -18.05
C ARG A 29 -10.91 43.76 -18.85
N TRP A 30 -10.46 44.10 -20.06
CA TRP A 30 -9.62 43.23 -20.89
C TRP A 30 -8.27 42.92 -20.21
N LEU A 31 -7.64 43.91 -19.57
CA LEU A 31 -6.39 43.67 -18.82
C LEU A 31 -6.60 42.68 -17.67
N LYS A 32 -7.68 42.82 -16.90
CA LYS A 32 -8.01 41.89 -15.83
C LYS A 32 -8.37 40.50 -16.35
N ALA A 33 -9.09 40.41 -17.45
CA ALA A 33 -9.41 39.14 -18.10
C ALA A 33 -8.16 38.44 -18.64
N ALA A 34 -7.24 39.18 -19.25
CA ALA A 34 -5.97 38.66 -19.74
C ALA A 34 -5.07 38.18 -18.59
N LEU A 35 -4.99 38.95 -17.49
CA LEU A 35 -4.25 38.53 -16.29
C LEU A 35 -4.85 37.27 -15.66
N PHE A 36 -6.18 37.16 -15.60
CA PHE A 36 -6.84 35.96 -15.09
C PHE A 36 -6.62 34.75 -16.00
N ALA A 37 -6.73 34.94 -17.32
CA ALA A 37 -6.46 33.89 -18.30
C ALA A 37 -5.00 33.40 -18.20
N ALA A 38 -4.03 34.31 -18.06
CA ALA A 38 -2.63 33.95 -17.86
C ALA A 38 -2.42 33.21 -16.53
N ALA A 39 -3.04 33.67 -15.43
CA ALA A 39 -2.93 33.03 -14.12
C ALA A 39 -3.55 31.62 -14.07
N VAL A 40 -4.48 31.28 -14.96
CA VAL A 40 -5.06 29.93 -15.08
C VAL A 40 -4.30 29.09 -16.11
N ALA A 41 -3.97 29.65 -17.27
CA ALA A 41 -3.32 28.91 -18.35
C ALA A 41 -1.86 28.52 -18.03
N LEU A 42 -1.11 29.37 -17.33
CA LEU A 42 0.28 29.07 -16.96
C LEU A 42 0.40 27.86 -16.02
N PRO A 43 -0.36 27.76 -14.91
CA PRO A 43 -0.37 26.56 -14.06
C PRO A 43 -0.84 25.30 -14.79
N LEU A 44 -1.87 25.41 -15.65
CA LEU A 44 -2.35 24.27 -16.45
C LEU A 44 -1.31 23.79 -17.46
N ALA A 45 -0.56 24.70 -18.09
CA ALA A 45 0.52 24.34 -19.00
C ALA A 45 1.70 23.67 -18.25
N VAL A 46 2.01 24.12 -17.03
CA VAL A 46 3.01 23.50 -16.17
C VAL A 46 2.57 22.09 -15.75
N LEU A 47 1.30 21.91 -15.36
CA LEU A 47 0.74 20.59 -15.05
C LEU A 47 0.74 19.66 -16.28
N HIS A 48 0.39 20.17 -17.47
CA HIS A 48 0.40 19.36 -18.69
C HIS A 48 1.83 18.97 -19.13
N LYS A 49 2.82 19.84 -18.88
CA LYS A 49 4.25 19.54 -19.10
C LYS A 49 4.79 18.54 -18.07
N ALA A 50 4.30 18.57 -16.84
CA ALA A 50 4.64 17.58 -15.82
C ALA A 50 3.93 16.23 -16.04
N ALA A 51 2.74 16.24 -16.64
CA ALA A 51 1.93 15.04 -16.91
C ALA A 51 2.31 14.30 -18.20
N VAL A 52 3.10 14.90 -19.08
CA VAL A 52 3.71 14.22 -20.24
C VAL A 52 5.21 14.09 -20.01
N PRO A 53 5.68 13.14 -19.18
CA PRO A 53 7.03 12.64 -19.35
C PRO A 53 7.07 11.87 -20.68
N ILE A 54 7.92 12.33 -21.59
CA ILE A 54 8.39 11.51 -22.71
C ILE A 54 9.12 10.33 -22.08
N SER A 55 8.40 9.23 -21.89
CA SER A 55 8.97 7.92 -21.67
C SER A 55 8.37 7.01 -22.75
N PRO A 56 9.18 6.36 -23.60
CA PRO A 56 8.67 5.19 -24.31
C PRO A 56 8.28 4.14 -23.24
N PRO A 57 7.34 3.23 -23.54
CA PRO A 57 7.03 2.14 -22.63
C PRO A 57 8.34 1.38 -22.36
N PRO A 58 8.70 1.08 -21.10
CA PRO A 58 9.87 0.26 -20.84
C PRO A 58 9.61 -1.11 -21.48
N ARG A 59 10.41 -1.43 -22.50
CA ARG A 59 10.62 -2.82 -22.90
C ARG A 59 11.27 -3.54 -21.73
N SER A 60 10.83 -4.77 -21.47
CA SER A 60 11.19 -5.68 -20.39
C SER A 60 12.38 -5.31 -19.51
N PHE A 61 12.15 -5.42 -18.21
CA PHE A 61 13.12 -5.28 -17.12
C PHE A 61 14.37 -6.18 -17.26
N ASP A 62 14.30 -7.21 -18.11
CA ASP A 62 15.37 -8.18 -18.40
C ASP A 62 16.70 -7.53 -18.86
N GLN A 63 16.66 -6.35 -19.49
CA GLN A 63 17.86 -5.72 -20.03
C GLN A 63 18.69 -4.97 -18.95
N LEU A 64 18.10 -4.58 -17.82
CA LEU A 64 18.78 -3.80 -16.78
C LEU A 64 19.77 -4.65 -15.94
N LEU A 65 19.63 -5.97 -15.98
CA LEU A 65 20.54 -6.91 -15.30
C LEU A 65 21.70 -7.37 -16.21
N ALA A 66 21.69 -7.01 -17.49
CA ALA A 66 22.64 -7.53 -18.49
C ALA A 66 23.83 -6.59 -18.79
N VAL A 67 24.27 -5.77 -17.83
CA VAL A 67 25.52 -5.00 -17.95
C VAL A 67 26.55 -5.55 -16.98
N GLY A 68 27.30 -6.54 -17.44
CA GLY A 68 28.38 -7.14 -16.68
C GLY A 68 28.97 -8.36 -17.37
N ASP A 69 29.34 -8.24 -18.64
CA ASP A 69 30.08 -9.29 -19.34
C ASP A 69 31.50 -8.79 -19.64
N SER A 70 32.48 -9.38 -18.96
CA SER A 70 33.87 -9.42 -19.40
C SER A 70 34.51 -10.72 -18.85
N PRO A 71 35.30 -11.44 -19.65
CA PRO A 71 35.43 -12.89 -19.52
C PRO A 71 36.61 -13.34 -18.65
N GLU A 72 36.48 -14.59 -18.18
CA GLU A 72 37.53 -15.50 -17.67
C GLU A 72 38.21 -15.18 -16.32
N ILE A 73 37.88 -15.99 -15.29
CA ILE A 73 38.83 -16.94 -14.68
C ILE A 73 38.03 -18.06 -13.98
N ASP A 74 38.44 -19.28 -14.30
CA ASP A 74 37.89 -20.58 -13.92
C ASP A 74 38.01 -20.91 -12.41
N ARG A 75 37.01 -21.66 -11.92
CA ARG A 75 37.05 -22.64 -10.81
C ARG A 75 37.24 -22.14 -9.37
N ALA A 76 36.14 -22.14 -8.59
CA ALA A 76 35.92 -23.09 -7.49
C ALA A 76 34.67 -22.75 -6.65
N ARG A 77 33.75 -23.73 -6.57
CA ARG A 77 32.99 -24.12 -5.37
C ARG A 77 32.06 -23.07 -4.72
N SER A 78 30.78 -23.16 -5.05
CA SER A 78 29.71 -23.40 -4.07
C SER A 78 28.47 -23.83 -4.82
N GLU A 79 27.86 -24.92 -4.40
CA GLU A 79 26.48 -25.26 -4.76
C GLU A 79 25.60 -24.10 -4.25
N GLY A 80 25.32 -23.14 -5.13
CA GLY A 80 24.17 -22.26 -4.98
C GLY A 80 22.99 -23.05 -5.50
N GLU A 81 22.01 -23.32 -4.64
CA GLU A 81 20.71 -23.80 -5.10
C GLU A 81 20.27 -22.87 -6.24
N GLY A 82 20.13 -23.43 -7.45
CA GLY A 82 19.63 -22.69 -8.58
C GLY A 82 18.24 -22.20 -8.22
N PHE A 83 18.06 -20.89 -8.15
CA PHE A 83 16.74 -20.29 -8.09
C PHE A 83 16.07 -20.55 -9.44
N ASP A 84 15.22 -21.56 -9.50
CA ASP A 84 14.37 -21.84 -10.66
C ASP A 84 13.00 -21.15 -10.44
N PRO A 85 12.68 -20.11 -11.23
CA PRO A 85 11.39 -19.43 -11.13
C PRO A 85 10.19 -20.37 -11.36
N GLU A 86 10.36 -21.42 -12.16
CA GLU A 86 9.30 -22.40 -12.44
C GLU A 86 8.97 -23.20 -11.18
N ASP A 87 10.00 -23.63 -10.43
CA ASP A 87 9.83 -24.33 -9.15
C ASP A 87 9.14 -23.45 -8.09
N GLU A 88 9.46 -22.15 -8.04
CA GLU A 88 8.80 -21.21 -7.14
C GLU A 88 7.31 -21.07 -7.46
N GLN A 89 6.96 -20.96 -8.75
CA GLN A 89 5.58 -20.84 -9.20
C GLN A 89 4.76 -22.11 -8.91
N ILE A 90 5.35 -23.30 -9.12
CA ILE A 90 4.71 -24.58 -8.79
C ILE A 90 4.47 -24.70 -7.28
N ARG A 91 5.46 -24.31 -6.45
CA ARG A 91 5.31 -24.31 -4.98
C ARG A 91 4.22 -23.35 -4.54
N LEU A 92 4.18 -22.14 -5.10
CA LEU A 92 3.14 -21.16 -4.81
C LEU A 92 1.77 -21.69 -5.16
N GLU A 93 1.59 -22.25 -6.36
CA GLU A 93 0.31 -22.82 -6.80
C GLU A 93 -0.15 -23.93 -5.86
N SER A 94 0.77 -24.82 -5.45
CA SER A 94 0.46 -25.88 -4.49
C SER A 94 -0.03 -25.32 -3.16
N VAL A 95 0.65 -24.33 -2.58
CA VAL A 95 0.25 -23.74 -1.29
C VAL A 95 -1.10 -23.04 -1.41
N LEU A 96 -1.31 -22.26 -2.47
CA LEU A 96 -2.58 -21.55 -2.70
C LEU A 96 -3.74 -22.53 -2.92
N LYS A 97 -3.51 -23.62 -3.64
CA LYS A 97 -4.52 -24.65 -3.90
C LYS A 97 -4.97 -25.36 -2.62
N GLU A 98 -4.03 -25.73 -1.75
CA GLU A 98 -4.35 -26.44 -0.50
C GLU A 98 -5.02 -25.51 0.54
N ALA A 99 -4.70 -24.21 0.51
CA ALA A 99 -5.30 -23.23 1.42
C ALA A 99 -6.61 -22.62 0.88
N ALA A 100 -6.94 -22.78 -0.40
CA ALA A 100 -8.09 -22.11 -0.99
C ALA A 100 -9.44 -22.59 -0.47
N MET A 101 -10.38 -21.65 -0.33
CA MET A 101 -11.81 -21.92 -0.16
C MET A 101 -12.42 -22.45 -1.47
N GLU A 102 -13.69 -22.87 -1.42
CA GLU A 102 -14.42 -23.43 -2.58
C GLU A 102 -14.47 -22.48 -3.78
N ASP A 103 -14.48 -21.17 -3.55
CA ASP A 103 -14.52 -20.09 -4.54
C ASP A 103 -13.12 -19.59 -4.97
N LYS A 104 -12.06 -20.33 -4.62
CA LYS A 104 -10.65 -19.96 -4.81
C LYS A 104 -10.21 -18.72 -4.03
N THR A 105 -10.90 -18.37 -2.94
CA THR A 105 -10.46 -17.30 -2.04
C THR A 105 -9.41 -17.82 -1.05
N VAL A 106 -8.33 -17.07 -0.86
CA VAL A 106 -7.30 -17.32 0.18
C VAL A 106 -7.13 -16.10 1.08
N ILE A 107 -6.76 -16.30 2.35
CA ILE A 107 -6.40 -15.20 3.25
C ILE A 107 -4.89 -15.08 3.24
N LEU A 108 -4.36 -13.91 2.88
CA LEU A 108 -2.93 -13.65 2.81
C LEU A 108 -2.50 -12.74 3.94
N THR A 109 -1.37 -13.05 4.57
CA THR A 109 -0.68 -12.14 5.48
C THR A 109 0.82 -12.14 5.20
N THR A 110 1.49 -11.01 5.45
CA THR A 110 2.96 -10.92 5.30
C THR A 110 3.64 -10.90 6.64
N LEU A 111 4.69 -11.71 6.78
CA LEU A 111 5.46 -11.89 8.02
C LEU A 111 6.94 -11.57 7.79
N ASN A 112 7.55 -10.88 8.75
CA ASN A 112 9.01 -10.66 8.82
C ASN A 112 9.56 -11.11 10.18
N GLU A 113 10.89 -11.11 10.35
CA GLU A 113 11.58 -11.54 11.57
C GLU A 113 11.07 -10.79 12.81
N ALA A 114 10.82 -9.48 12.69
CA ALA A 114 10.40 -8.63 13.80
C ALA A 114 9.08 -9.12 14.43
N TRP A 115 8.16 -9.65 13.61
CA TRP A 115 6.87 -10.17 14.05
C TRP A 115 6.85 -11.69 14.26
N ALA A 116 7.88 -12.40 13.83
CA ALA A 116 8.01 -13.86 13.89
C ALA A 116 8.83 -14.35 15.10
N SER A 117 9.24 -13.45 16.00
CA SER A 117 9.96 -13.85 17.21
C SER A 117 9.08 -14.77 18.10
N PRO A 118 9.66 -15.72 18.85
CA PRO A 118 8.87 -16.54 19.78
C PRO A 118 8.14 -15.70 20.82
N ASN A 119 6.89 -16.04 21.12
CA ASN A 119 5.98 -15.31 22.00
C ASN A 119 5.76 -13.85 21.57
N SER A 120 5.73 -13.59 20.27
CA SER A 120 5.51 -12.26 19.71
C SER A 120 4.16 -12.16 18.98
N VAL A 121 4.02 -11.15 18.12
CA VAL A 121 2.76 -10.79 17.46
C VAL A 121 2.18 -11.94 16.64
N LEU A 122 3.01 -12.76 15.98
CA LEU A 122 2.52 -13.93 15.25
C LEU A 122 1.75 -14.91 16.13
N ASP A 123 2.23 -15.17 17.36
CA ASP A 123 1.57 -16.13 18.25
C ASP A 123 0.22 -15.59 18.73
N ILE A 124 0.15 -14.29 19.02
CA ILE A 124 -1.09 -13.60 19.38
C ILE A 124 -2.05 -13.58 18.20
N PHE A 125 -1.55 -13.34 16.98
CA PHE A 125 -2.32 -13.33 15.75
C PHE A 125 -2.97 -14.69 15.51
N ILE A 126 -2.21 -15.79 15.52
CA ILE A 126 -2.76 -17.15 15.36
C ILE A 126 -3.75 -17.47 16.48
N GLU A 127 -3.43 -17.11 17.73
CA GLU A 127 -4.31 -17.38 18.86
C GLU A 127 -5.64 -16.61 18.74
N SER A 128 -5.63 -15.40 18.17
CA SER A 128 -6.85 -14.62 17.93
C SER A 128 -7.88 -15.35 17.08
N PHE A 129 -7.45 -16.09 16.05
CA PHE A 129 -8.35 -16.92 15.25
C PHE A 129 -8.87 -18.14 16.02
N ARG A 130 -8.06 -18.73 16.91
CA ARG A 130 -8.43 -19.91 17.70
C ARG A 130 -9.47 -19.59 18.76
N ILE A 131 -9.37 -18.43 19.40
CA ILE A 131 -10.30 -17.98 20.45
C ILE A 131 -11.52 -17.25 19.88
N GLY A 132 -11.41 -16.71 18.67
CA GLY A 132 -12.49 -15.99 18.02
C GLY A 132 -13.68 -16.89 17.67
N GLU A 133 -14.89 -16.36 17.85
CA GLU A 133 -16.13 -17.06 17.50
C GLU A 133 -16.28 -17.16 15.97
N GLY A 134 -16.29 -18.38 15.43
CA GLY A 134 -16.45 -18.63 14.00
C GLY A 134 -15.24 -18.28 13.13
N THR A 135 -14.06 -18.06 13.73
CA THR A 135 -12.83 -17.66 13.02
C THR A 135 -11.80 -18.79 12.91
N ARG A 136 -11.95 -19.87 13.68
CA ARG A 136 -10.96 -20.96 13.74
C ARG A 136 -10.74 -21.63 12.38
N ASN A 137 -11.80 -21.80 11.60
CA ASN A 137 -11.76 -22.36 10.24
C ASN A 137 -11.04 -21.44 9.24
N LEU A 138 -10.96 -20.13 9.50
CA LEU A 138 -10.22 -19.21 8.63
C LEU A 138 -8.70 -19.45 8.69
N LEU A 139 -8.19 -20.09 9.75
CA LEU A 139 -6.79 -20.52 9.81
C LEU A 139 -6.48 -21.55 8.72
N ASP A 140 -7.42 -22.43 8.40
CA ASP A 140 -7.22 -23.43 7.35
C ASP A 140 -7.12 -22.79 5.94
N HIS A 141 -7.46 -21.50 5.83
CA HIS A 141 -7.39 -20.73 4.60
C HIS A 141 -6.36 -19.59 4.63
N LEU A 142 -5.57 -19.52 5.70
CA LEU A 142 -4.53 -18.53 5.87
C LEU A 142 -3.24 -18.99 5.19
N VAL A 143 -2.64 -18.14 4.36
CA VAL A 143 -1.29 -18.30 3.81
C VAL A 143 -0.42 -17.17 4.33
N MET A 144 0.67 -17.55 5.00
CA MET A 144 1.64 -16.61 5.55
C MET A 144 2.82 -16.46 4.58
N VAL A 145 3.01 -15.25 4.08
CA VAL A 145 4.07 -14.88 3.15
C VAL A 145 5.25 -14.32 3.95
N ALA A 146 6.29 -15.12 4.13
CA ALA A 146 7.49 -14.76 4.85
C ALA A 146 8.46 -14.01 3.94
N LEU A 147 8.93 -12.84 4.41
CA LEU A 147 9.83 -11.98 3.66
C LEU A 147 11.31 -12.30 3.91
N ASP A 148 11.61 -13.01 4.99
CA ASP A 148 12.96 -13.43 5.35
C ASP A 148 12.98 -14.88 5.83
N LYS A 149 14.19 -15.45 5.87
CA LYS A 149 14.38 -16.86 6.23
C LYS A 149 13.92 -17.17 7.65
N LYS A 150 14.16 -16.30 8.62
CA LYS A 150 13.80 -16.56 10.02
C LYS A 150 12.29 -16.52 10.22
N ALA A 151 11.60 -15.59 9.55
CA ALA A 151 10.15 -15.56 9.48
C ALA A 151 9.58 -16.82 8.84
N TYR A 152 10.21 -17.31 7.76
CA TYR A 152 9.78 -18.54 7.10
C TYR A 152 9.97 -19.76 8.00
N ASP A 153 11.16 -19.91 8.62
CA ASP A 153 11.47 -20.99 9.56
C ASP A 153 10.50 -20.99 10.75
N ARG A 154 10.12 -19.81 11.26
CA ARG A 154 9.09 -19.70 12.30
C ARG A 154 7.73 -20.12 11.76
N CYS A 155 7.34 -19.60 10.60
CA CYS A 155 6.03 -19.84 10.01
C CYS A 155 5.73 -21.33 9.92
N ILE A 156 6.63 -22.11 9.31
CA ILE A 156 6.46 -23.55 9.13
C ILE A 156 6.39 -24.33 10.46
N SER A 157 6.90 -23.74 11.56
CA SER A 157 6.82 -24.33 12.90
C SER A 157 5.46 -24.14 13.57
N VAL A 158 4.66 -23.17 13.13
CA VAL A 158 3.37 -22.80 13.75
C VAL A 158 2.17 -22.95 12.84
N HIS A 159 2.38 -23.00 11.52
CA HIS A 159 1.33 -22.96 10.51
C HIS A 159 1.71 -23.79 9.27
N PRO A 160 0.80 -24.57 8.67
CA PRO A 160 1.11 -25.42 7.51
C PRO A 160 1.34 -24.64 6.20
N TYR A 161 0.65 -23.52 5.98
CA TYR A 161 0.66 -22.82 4.70
C TYR A 161 1.55 -21.58 4.74
N CYS A 162 2.83 -21.80 4.43
CA CYS A 162 3.87 -20.78 4.45
C CYS A 162 4.54 -20.67 3.08
N PHE A 163 4.76 -19.45 2.62
CA PHE A 163 5.47 -19.18 1.38
C PHE A 163 6.62 -18.21 1.62
N SER A 164 7.81 -18.51 1.12
CA SER A 164 8.97 -17.62 1.22
C SER A 164 9.04 -16.74 -0.01
N LEU A 165 8.83 -15.43 0.17
CA LEU A 165 8.99 -14.46 -0.89
C LEU A 165 10.47 -14.02 -0.94
N VAL A 166 11.25 -14.68 -1.80
CA VAL A 166 12.68 -14.38 -1.92
C VAL A 166 12.87 -12.97 -2.49
N THR A 167 13.62 -12.14 -1.77
CA THR A 167 14.18 -10.89 -2.30
C THR A 167 15.69 -10.97 -2.30
N GLU A 168 16.29 -11.04 -3.48
CA GLU A 168 17.74 -11.00 -3.60
C GLU A 168 18.30 -9.67 -3.04
N GLY A 169 19.31 -9.78 -2.18
CA GLY A 169 20.10 -8.64 -1.70
C GLY A 169 19.43 -7.74 -0.65
N VAL A 170 18.31 -8.14 -0.03
CA VAL A 170 17.70 -7.36 1.05
C VAL A 170 17.45 -8.24 2.28
N ASP A 171 18.14 -7.94 3.38
CA ASP A 171 17.88 -8.53 4.70
C ASP A 171 16.71 -7.81 5.37
N PHE A 172 15.61 -8.51 5.66
CA PHE A 172 14.42 -7.96 6.35
C PHE A 172 14.35 -8.30 7.84
N SER A 173 15.47 -8.67 8.45
CA SER A 173 15.63 -9.03 9.86
C SER A 173 15.17 -7.98 10.89
N GLY A 174 14.81 -6.76 10.49
CA GLY A 174 14.43 -5.67 11.41
C GLY A 174 13.36 -4.72 10.87
N GLU A 175 12.88 -3.82 11.75
CA GLU A 175 11.99 -2.72 11.38
C GLU A 175 12.67 -1.83 10.33
N LYS A 176 12.08 -1.74 9.13
CA LYS A 176 12.62 -0.89 8.06
C LYS A 176 12.09 0.53 8.24
N VAL A 177 13.02 1.48 8.35
CA VAL A 177 12.70 2.92 8.31
C VAL A 177 11.99 3.22 6.99
N PHE A 178 10.81 3.82 7.12
CA PHE A 178 9.95 4.27 6.02
C PHE A 178 10.77 5.01 4.95
N MET A 179 10.56 4.67 3.67
CA MET A 179 11.19 5.29 2.47
C MET A 179 12.66 4.94 2.16
N THR A 180 13.24 3.93 2.78
CA THR A 180 14.55 3.40 2.32
C THR A 180 14.41 2.60 1.03
N ASP A 181 15.46 2.52 0.21
CA ASP A 181 15.43 1.72 -1.04
C ASP A 181 15.04 0.25 -0.80
N GLY A 182 15.45 -0.32 0.35
CA GLY A 182 15.04 -1.65 0.77
C GLY A 182 13.55 -1.76 1.12
N TYR A 183 12.96 -0.72 1.71
CA TYR A 183 11.52 -0.64 1.98
C TYR A 183 10.70 -0.55 0.68
N LEU A 184 11.14 0.26 -0.28
CA LEU A 184 10.45 0.38 -1.57
C LEU A 184 10.52 -0.94 -2.35
N LYS A 185 11.69 -1.56 -2.47
CA LYS A 185 11.83 -2.87 -3.15
C LYS A 185 10.93 -3.94 -2.51
N MET A 186 10.79 -3.95 -1.18
CA MET A 186 9.89 -4.84 -0.45
C MET A 186 8.42 -4.58 -0.80
N MET A 187 7.98 -3.32 -0.77
CA MET A 187 6.59 -2.96 -1.07
C MET A 187 6.23 -3.30 -2.51
N TRP A 188 7.12 -3.04 -3.45
CA TRP A 188 6.93 -3.43 -4.86
C TRP A 188 6.83 -4.94 -5.00
N ARG A 189 7.67 -5.72 -4.31
CA ARG A 189 7.61 -7.18 -4.37
C ARG A 189 6.32 -7.74 -3.72
N ARG A 190 5.83 -7.13 -2.65
CA ARG A 190 4.52 -7.48 -2.08
C ARG A 190 3.38 -7.22 -3.07
N ILE A 191 3.36 -6.04 -3.70
CA ILE A 191 2.35 -5.71 -4.72
C ILE A 191 2.45 -6.67 -5.92
N ASP A 192 3.68 -7.00 -6.32
CA ASP A 192 3.97 -7.95 -7.39
C ASP A 192 3.44 -9.35 -7.08
N PHE A 193 3.72 -9.85 -5.87
CA PHE A 193 3.18 -11.11 -5.38
C PHE A 193 1.65 -11.15 -5.41
N LEU A 194 0.98 -10.11 -4.90
CA LEU A 194 -0.48 -10.04 -4.92
C LEU A 194 -1.03 -10.04 -6.36
N ARG A 195 -0.34 -9.41 -7.30
CA ARG A 195 -0.71 -9.45 -8.72
C ARG A 195 -0.58 -10.87 -9.28
N VAL A 196 0.52 -11.57 -9.01
CA VAL A 196 0.73 -12.96 -9.45
C VAL A 196 -0.38 -13.88 -8.94
N VAL A 197 -0.79 -13.74 -7.67
CA VAL A 197 -1.91 -14.52 -7.10
C VAL A 197 -3.21 -14.31 -7.89
N LEU A 198 -3.51 -13.06 -8.29
CA LEU A 198 -4.69 -12.76 -9.11
C LEU A 198 -4.56 -13.30 -10.55
N GLU A 199 -3.37 -13.20 -11.15
CA GLU A 199 -3.09 -13.74 -12.48
C GLU A 199 -3.23 -15.27 -12.53
N MET A 200 -2.96 -15.95 -11.41
CA MET A 200 -3.20 -17.40 -11.23
C MET A 200 -4.69 -17.74 -11.01
N GLY A 201 -5.57 -16.75 -10.92
CA GLY A 201 -7.03 -16.92 -10.83
C GLY A 201 -7.55 -17.20 -9.42
N TYR A 202 -6.81 -16.80 -8.39
CA TYR A 202 -7.27 -16.81 -7.00
C TYR A 202 -7.82 -15.45 -6.60
N ASN A 203 -8.81 -15.45 -5.70
CA ASN A 203 -9.22 -14.26 -4.98
C ASN A 203 -8.47 -14.20 -3.65
N PHE A 204 -8.22 -13.02 -3.10
CA PHE A 204 -7.59 -12.94 -1.80
C PHE A 204 -8.15 -11.87 -0.87
N ILE A 205 -8.11 -12.16 0.42
CA ILE A 205 -8.31 -11.20 1.51
C ILE A 205 -6.94 -10.96 2.14
N PHE A 206 -6.45 -9.73 2.13
CA PHE A 206 -5.17 -9.39 2.73
C PHE A 206 -5.34 -8.85 4.15
N THR A 207 -4.54 -9.33 5.10
CA THR A 207 -4.50 -8.85 6.48
C THR A 207 -3.07 -8.74 6.98
N ASP A 208 -2.72 -7.65 7.66
CA ASP A 208 -1.43 -7.52 8.31
C ASP A 208 -1.39 -8.34 9.61
N THR A 209 -0.23 -8.93 9.92
CA THR A 209 -0.06 -9.78 11.11
C THR A 209 -0.24 -9.00 12.43
N ASP A 210 -0.07 -7.68 12.42
CA ASP A 210 -0.27 -6.79 13.57
C ASP A 210 -1.72 -6.31 13.75
N ILE A 211 -2.64 -6.74 12.87
CA ILE A 211 -4.08 -6.51 13.02
C ILE A 211 -4.70 -7.75 13.69
N MET A 212 -5.21 -7.57 14.91
CA MET A 212 -5.96 -8.62 15.60
C MET A 212 -7.31 -8.87 14.92
N LEU A 213 -7.54 -10.09 14.41
CA LEU A 213 -8.86 -10.48 13.94
C LEU A 213 -9.74 -10.88 15.13
N SER A 214 -10.76 -10.07 15.40
CA SER A 214 -11.87 -10.42 16.28
C SER A 214 -13.14 -10.62 15.46
N ALA A 215 -14.02 -11.54 15.87
CA ALA A 215 -15.28 -11.86 15.18
C ALA A 215 -16.15 -10.62 14.85
N LYS A 216 -16.03 -9.54 15.63
CA LYS A 216 -16.70 -8.25 15.39
C LYS A 216 -16.20 -7.52 14.13
N SER A 217 -14.93 -7.67 13.76
CA SER A 217 -14.35 -7.10 12.53
C SER A 217 -14.68 -7.94 11.29
N ILE A 218 -14.97 -9.24 11.45
CA ILE A 218 -15.38 -10.11 10.34
C ILE A 218 -16.83 -9.85 9.92
N CYS A 219 -17.75 -9.53 10.84
CA CYS A 219 -19.12 -9.16 10.44
C CYS A 219 -19.19 -7.93 9.51
N THR A 220 -18.19 -7.04 9.55
CA THR A 220 -18.07 -5.92 8.60
C THR A 220 -17.42 -6.31 7.26
N ILE A 221 -16.74 -7.47 7.19
CA ILE A 221 -16.18 -8.08 5.97
C ILE A 221 -17.08 -9.23 5.49
N SER A 222 -18.30 -9.38 6.02
CA SER A 222 -19.36 -10.06 5.30
C SER A 222 -19.73 -9.12 4.15
N ILE A 223 -18.97 -9.22 3.06
CA ILE A 223 -19.24 -8.52 1.81
C ILE A 223 -20.65 -8.93 1.43
N PRO A 224 -21.65 -8.00 1.45
CA PRO A 224 -22.94 -8.32 0.88
C PRO A 224 -22.70 -8.65 -0.58
N ASP A 225 -23.23 -9.79 -1.01
CA ASP A 225 -23.15 -10.32 -2.36
C ASP A 225 -23.09 -9.21 -3.42
N GLY A 226 -21.94 -9.08 -4.10
CA GLY A 226 -21.85 -8.34 -5.35
C GLY A 226 -21.44 -6.86 -5.30
N ALA A 227 -20.66 -6.40 -4.32
CA ALA A 227 -20.12 -5.03 -4.32
C ALA A 227 -18.60 -4.93 -4.60
N PHE A 228 -18.11 -5.59 -5.65
CA PHE A 228 -16.92 -5.12 -6.36
C PHE A 228 -17.04 -5.49 -7.84
N PHE A 229 -16.75 -4.53 -8.73
CA PHE A 229 -17.13 -4.46 -10.15
C PHE A 229 -18.58 -4.02 -10.46
N ARG A 230 -18.85 -2.72 -10.23
CA ARG A 230 -19.50 -1.88 -11.23
C ARG A 230 -18.99 -0.46 -11.19
#